data_AF-A0AAU9IRU9-F1
#
_entry.id   AF-A0AAU9IRU9-F1
#
_cell.length_a   1.000
_cell.length_b   1.000
_cell.length_c   1.000
_cell.angle_alpha   90.00
_cell.angle_beta   90.00
_cell.angle_gamma   90.00
#
_symmetry.space_group_name_H-M   'P 1'
#
loop_
_entity.id
_entity.type
_entity.pdbx_description
1 polymer ?
#
loop_
_entity_poly.entity_id
_entity_poly.type
_entity_poly.pdbx_seq_one_letter_code
_entity_poly.pdbx_strand_id
1 'polypeptide(L)'
;MGLSGSKSRIKPPKPGQRLANTGIEDFDSVFTKCEPLLKQVHEIKVELDLRTTEFIESLGAQSQWEEQHSFEELVRLMLIVFSTMARGDLESLSLTYSEETSPYIDLNPKLLNSSSRKMMKTYRELIKFIESLREKLALLDDQLSELANKSQDFPHKVASLVDEFCMVDKIAAIKNTNKNCKELEQAPAYLKEMIRISNEIRPDIIKACKKAAEDHFFADHLIICGLQARNEGLRHPSDIINRYGASRHTTTVKKSMTS
;
A
#
# COMPACT_ATOMS: atom_id res chain seq x y z
N MET A 1 -34.41 -17.93 -44.79
CA MET A 1 -34.89 -16.69 -44.14
C MET A 1 -33.68 -16.05 -43.49
N GLY A 2 -33.20 -14.94 -44.06
CA GLY A 2 -32.00 -14.26 -43.57
C GLY A 2 -32.31 -13.49 -42.30
N LEU A 3 -31.73 -13.91 -41.18
CA LEU A 3 -31.55 -13.05 -40.02
C LEU A 3 -30.58 -11.94 -40.47
N SER A 4 -31.15 -10.81 -40.91
CA SER A 4 -30.44 -9.54 -41.03
C SER A 4 -29.83 -9.24 -39.66
N GLY A 5 -28.57 -9.63 -39.47
CA GLY A 5 -27.85 -9.45 -38.22
C GLY A 5 -27.70 -7.96 -37.95
N SER A 6 -28.59 -7.40 -37.11
CA SER A 6 -28.37 -6.08 -36.54
C SER A 6 -27.04 -6.17 -35.79
N LYS A 7 -26.00 -5.52 -36.32
CA LYS A 7 -24.72 -5.41 -35.63
C LYS A 7 -25.02 -4.83 -34.24
N SER A 8 -24.61 -5.55 -33.20
CA SER A 8 -24.72 -5.12 -31.79
C SER A 8 -24.31 -3.66 -31.67
N ARG A 9 -25.14 -2.85 -30.99
CA ARG A 9 -24.79 -1.45 -30.69
C ARG A 9 -23.68 -1.37 -29.64
N ILE A 10 -23.52 -2.41 -28.83
CA ILE A 10 -22.45 -2.53 -27.86
C ILE A 10 -21.21 -3.10 -28.54
N LYS A 11 -20.18 -2.27 -28.66
CA LYS A 11 -18.89 -2.67 -29.20
C LYS A 11 -18.14 -3.53 -28.18
N PRO A 12 -17.40 -4.56 -28.62
CA PRO A 12 -16.56 -5.35 -27.72
C PRO A 12 -15.53 -4.45 -27.02
N PRO A 13 -15.12 -4.78 -25.79
CA PRO A 13 -14.10 -4.03 -25.09
C PRO A 13 -12.76 -4.11 -25.85
N LYS A 14 -12.02 -3.01 -25.86
CA LYS A 14 -10.65 -2.99 -26.38
C LYS A 14 -9.73 -3.73 -25.42
N PRO A 15 -8.62 -4.33 -25.88
CA PRO A 15 -7.61 -4.92 -25.00
C PRO A 15 -7.16 -3.93 -23.92
N GLY A 16 -7.18 -4.38 -22.67
CA GLY A 16 -6.82 -3.56 -21.51
C GLY A 16 -7.86 -2.51 -21.10
N GLN A 17 -9.07 -2.51 -21.67
CA GLN A 17 -10.16 -1.61 -21.27
C GLN A 17 -10.80 -2.09 -19.95
N ARG A 18 -10.89 -1.22 -18.93
CA ARG A 18 -11.52 -1.49 -17.63
C ARG A 18 -13.02 -1.22 -17.67
N LEU A 19 -13.42 -0.05 -18.17
CA LEU A 19 -14.82 0.36 -18.24
C LEU A 19 -15.48 -0.19 -19.50
N ALA A 20 -16.61 -0.86 -19.35
CA ALA A 20 -17.29 -1.51 -20.47
C ALA A 20 -18.05 -0.50 -21.34
N ASN A 21 -18.11 -0.74 -22.66
CA ASN A 21 -18.94 0.09 -23.55
C ASN A 21 -20.42 -0.17 -23.28
N THR A 22 -21.22 0.89 -23.30
CA THR A 22 -22.68 0.85 -23.10
C THR A 22 -23.45 0.95 -24.40
N GLY A 23 -22.82 1.48 -25.46
CA GLY A 23 -23.50 1.76 -26.73
C GLY A 23 -24.29 3.07 -26.72
N ILE A 24 -24.24 3.82 -25.61
CA ILE A 24 -24.82 5.16 -25.46
C ILE A 24 -23.65 6.15 -25.53
N GLU A 25 -23.63 6.99 -26.57
CA GLU A 25 -22.48 7.84 -26.89
C GLU A 25 -22.10 8.80 -25.76
N ASP A 26 -23.09 9.43 -25.12
CA ASP A 26 -22.86 10.34 -23.99
C ASP A 26 -22.21 9.64 -22.80
N PHE A 27 -22.66 8.42 -22.48
CA PHE A 27 -22.12 7.65 -21.36
C PHE A 27 -20.72 7.15 -21.69
N ASP A 28 -20.53 6.60 -22.89
CA ASP A 28 -19.26 6.06 -23.36
C ASP A 28 -18.19 7.18 -23.48
N SER A 29 -18.59 8.41 -23.80
CA SER A 29 -17.70 9.58 -23.80
C SER A 29 -17.16 9.89 -22.40
N VAL A 30 -18.02 9.86 -21.37
CA VAL A 30 -17.59 10.05 -19.98
C VAL A 30 -16.72 8.90 -19.51
N PHE A 31 -17.12 7.65 -19.75
CA PHE A 31 -16.33 6.48 -19.35
C PHE A 31 -14.96 6.45 -20.04
N THR A 32 -14.88 6.82 -21.32
CA THR A 32 -13.61 6.93 -22.04
C THR A 32 -12.66 7.95 -21.40
N LYS A 33 -13.19 9.06 -20.87
CA LYS A 33 -12.38 10.06 -20.14
C LYS A 33 -11.92 9.57 -18.77
N CYS A 34 -12.73 8.74 -18.09
CA CYS A 34 -12.39 8.19 -16.78
C CYS A 34 -11.38 7.04 -16.85
N GLU A 35 -11.43 6.25 -17.92
CA GLU A 35 -10.60 5.08 -18.15
C GLU A 35 -9.10 5.28 -17.83
N PRO A 36 -8.40 6.31 -18.37
CA PRO A 36 -6.98 6.52 -18.04
C PRO A 36 -6.74 6.88 -16.58
N LEU A 37 -7.67 7.59 -15.93
CA LEU A 37 -7.54 7.97 -14.53
C LEU A 37 -7.69 6.76 -13.61
N LEU A 38 -8.70 5.92 -13.86
CA LEU A 38 -8.90 4.67 -13.10
C LEU A 38 -7.71 3.71 -13.26
N LYS A 39 -7.11 3.65 -14.46
CA LYS A 39 -5.88 2.89 -14.67
C LYS A 39 -4.74 3.42 -13.82
N GLN A 40 -4.51 4.73 -13.80
CA GLN A 40 -3.47 5.34 -12.97
C GLN A 40 -3.70 5.05 -11.48
N VAL A 41 -4.94 5.17 -10.99
CA VAL A 41 -5.28 4.82 -9.59
C VAL A 41 -4.94 3.37 -9.30
N HIS A 42 -5.29 2.45 -10.20
CA HIS A 42 -5.01 1.03 -10.03
C HIS A 42 -3.51 0.72 -10.08
N GLU A 43 -2.78 1.29 -11.03
CA GLU A 43 -1.33 1.15 -11.16
C GLU A 43 -0.61 1.64 -9.90
N ILE A 44 -1.01 2.81 -9.37
CA ILE A 44 -0.47 3.35 -8.12
C ILE A 44 -0.74 2.40 -6.96
N LYS A 45 -1.96 1.87 -6.85
CA LYS A 45 -2.31 0.92 -5.78
C LYS A 45 -1.46 -0.35 -5.85
N VAL A 46 -1.38 -0.96 -7.03
CA VAL A 46 -0.59 -2.18 -7.24
C VAL A 46 0.88 -1.94 -6.90
N GLU A 47 1.43 -0.80 -7.30
CA GLU A 47 2.83 -0.45 -7.01
C GLU A 47 3.05 -0.19 -5.50
N LEU A 48 2.09 0.42 -4.81
CA LEU A 48 2.14 0.61 -3.36
C LEU A 48 2.15 -0.74 -2.63
N ASP A 49 1.21 -1.63 -3.00
CA ASP A 49 1.07 -2.96 -2.42
C ASP A 49 2.35 -3.79 -2.68
N LEU A 50 2.89 -3.74 -3.89
CA LEU A 50 4.12 -4.42 -4.29
C LEU A 50 5.31 -3.96 -3.44
N ARG A 51 5.58 -2.65 -3.39
CA ARG A 51 6.73 -2.10 -2.64
C ARG A 51 6.62 -2.36 -1.14
N THR A 52 5.40 -2.27 -0.60
CA THR A 52 5.13 -2.60 0.80
C THR A 52 5.43 -4.07 1.08
N THR A 53 4.95 -4.97 0.19
CA THR A 53 5.23 -6.40 0.28
C THR A 53 6.71 -6.71 0.17
N GLU A 54 7.42 -6.12 -0.79
CA GLU A 54 8.87 -6.30 -0.96
C GLU A 54 9.66 -5.85 0.28
N PHE A 55 9.24 -4.76 0.92
CA PHE A 55 9.85 -4.31 2.18
C PHE A 55 9.59 -5.33 3.31
N ILE A 56 8.34 -5.73 3.51
CA ILE A 56 7.96 -6.72 4.54
C ILE A 56 8.69 -8.05 4.34
N GLU A 57 8.77 -8.55 3.10
CA GLU A 57 9.47 -9.78 2.77
C GLU A 57 10.98 -9.66 2.97
N SER A 58 11.58 -8.52 2.61
CA SER A 58 13.00 -8.28 2.82
C SER A 58 13.39 -8.20 4.30
N LEU A 59 12.44 -7.75 5.12
CA LEU A 59 12.55 -7.68 6.57
C LEU A 59 12.30 -9.07 7.19
N GLY A 60 11.40 -9.88 6.61
CA GLY A 60 10.96 -11.16 7.15
C GLY A 60 9.86 -11.01 8.20
N ALA A 61 8.99 -10.01 8.04
CA ALA A 61 7.97 -9.59 9.01
C ALA A 61 6.52 -9.88 8.55
N GLN A 62 6.32 -10.89 7.70
CA GLN A 62 4.99 -11.20 7.13
C GLN A 62 3.95 -11.46 8.23
N SER A 63 4.28 -12.30 9.21
CA SER A 63 3.36 -12.63 10.30
C SER A 63 3.01 -11.41 11.17
N GLN A 64 4.00 -10.56 11.48
CA GLN A 64 3.79 -9.34 12.27
C GLN A 64 2.94 -8.33 11.50
N TRP A 65 3.13 -8.25 10.18
CA TRP A 65 2.30 -7.42 9.33
C TRP A 65 0.84 -7.87 9.35
N GLU A 66 0.57 -9.17 9.23
CA GLU A 66 -0.78 -9.74 9.29
C GLU A 66 -1.49 -9.48 10.64
N GLU A 67 -0.74 -9.38 11.74
CA GLU A 67 -1.32 -9.17 13.08
C GLU A 67 -1.65 -7.71 13.41
N GLN A 68 -0.80 -6.74 13.03
CA GLN A 68 -0.91 -5.36 13.52
C GLN A 68 -0.94 -4.27 12.44
N HIS A 69 -0.61 -4.58 11.18
CA HIS A 69 -0.57 -3.61 10.06
C HIS A 69 0.04 -2.24 10.40
N SER A 70 1.10 -2.21 11.21
CA SER A 70 1.70 -0.97 11.72
C SER A 70 3.05 -0.68 11.08
N PHE A 71 3.20 0.50 10.47
CA PHE A 71 4.47 0.90 9.88
C PHE A 71 5.51 1.27 10.94
N GLU A 72 5.08 1.88 12.05
CA GLU A 72 5.92 2.11 13.24
C GLU A 72 6.57 0.80 13.69
N GLU A 73 5.79 -0.29 13.75
CA GLU A 73 6.28 -1.61 14.13
C GLU A 73 7.27 -2.19 13.11
N LEU A 74 7.01 -2.06 11.80
CA LEU A 74 7.97 -2.47 10.78
C LEU A 74 9.32 -1.74 10.91
N VAL A 75 9.28 -0.44 11.21
CA VAL A 75 10.49 0.36 11.47
C VAL A 75 11.19 -0.12 12.75
N ARG A 76 10.43 -0.42 13.81
CA ARG A 76 10.94 -1.00 15.05
C ARG A 76 11.73 -2.29 14.79
N LEU A 77 11.13 -3.21 14.03
CA LEU A 77 11.75 -4.47 13.66
C LEU A 77 13.01 -4.27 12.80
N MET A 78 12.96 -3.33 11.86
CA MET A 78 14.11 -2.96 11.05
C MET A 78 15.28 -2.47 11.91
N LEU A 79 15.01 -1.65 12.95
CA LEU A 79 16.04 -1.19 13.90
C LEU A 79 16.63 -2.34 14.73
N ILE A 80 15.84 -3.37 15.11
CA ILE A 80 16.35 -4.58 15.79
C ILE A 80 17.35 -5.33 14.88
N VAL A 81 17.03 -5.47 13.60
CA VAL A 81 17.91 -6.11 12.62
C VAL A 81 19.23 -5.35 12.50
N PHE A 82 19.18 -4.03 12.39
CA PHE A 82 20.40 -3.21 12.34
C PHE A 82 21.20 -3.28 13.64
N SER A 83 20.54 -3.21 14.81
CA SER A 83 21.20 -3.33 16.10
C SER A 83 21.96 -4.65 16.25
N THR A 84 21.38 -5.75 15.76
CA THR A 84 22.04 -7.08 15.74
C THR A 84 23.35 -7.05 14.95
N MET A 85 23.34 -6.42 13.79
CA MET A 85 24.55 -6.28 12.98
C MET A 85 25.60 -5.40 13.65
N ALA A 86 25.12 -4.32 14.29
CA ALA A 86 25.91 -3.31 14.95
C ALA A 86 26.38 -3.71 16.37
N ARG A 87 26.01 -4.92 16.83
CA ARG A 87 26.32 -5.42 18.19
C ARG A 87 25.72 -4.54 19.29
N GLY A 88 24.53 -4.00 19.05
CA GLY A 88 23.89 -3.03 19.94
C GLY A 88 24.30 -1.58 19.69
N ASP A 89 25.40 -1.33 18.97
CA ASP A 89 25.91 0.01 18.72
C ASP A 89 25.51 0.52 17.33
N LEU A 90 24.30 1.07 17.20
CA LEU A 90 23.78 1.59 15.92
C LEU A 90 24.64 2.73 15.34
N GLU A 91 25.39 3.47 16.16
CA GLU A 91 26.29 4.53 15.67
C GLU A 91 27.40 3.94 14.78
N SER A 92 27.82 2.70 15.05
CA SER A 92 28.79 1.98 14.23
C SER A 92 28.34 1.74 12.79
N LEU A 93 27.04 1.88 12.48
CA LEU A 93 26.50 1.82 11.12
C LEU A 93 26.37 3.19 10.44
N SER A 94 26.81 4.26 11.11
CA SER A 94 26.57 5.65 10.71
C SER A 94 25.07 5.92 10.49
N LEU A 95 24.24 5.42 11.41
CA LEU A 95 22.81 5.61 11.36
C LEU A 95 22.46 7.07 11.60
N THR A 96 21.72 7.67 10.68
CA THR A 96 21.19 9.03 10.80
C THR A 96 19.68 9.04 10.73
N TYR A 97 19.09 9.91 11.54
CA TYR A 97 17.66 10.20 11.53
C TYR A 97 17.43 11.58 10.92
N SER A 98 16.39 11.70 10.10
CA SER A 98 15.93 12.98 9.55
C SER A 98 14.41 13.06 9.71
N GLU A 99 13.93 14.14 10.31
CA GLU A 99 12.49 14.42 10.37
C GLU A 99 12.00 15.13 9.10
N GLU A 100 12.92 15.75 8.33
CA GLU A 100 12.60 16.64 7.23
C GLU A 100 12.79 15.99 5.86
N THR A 101 13.78 15.12 5.72
CA THR A 101 14.22 14.58 4.44
C THR A 101 14.11 13.07 4.37
N SER A 102 13.43 12.59 3.33
CA SER A 102 13.43 11.18 2.94
C SER A 102 14.87 10.72 2.65
N PRO A 103 15.27 9.51 3.10
CA PRO A 103 14.42 8.41 3.58
C PRO A 103 14.13 8.38 5.08
N TYR A 104 14.38 9.46 5.83
CA TYR A 104 14.17 9.60 7.30
C TYR A 104 15.05 8.74 8.21
N ILE A 105 15.41 7.54 7.77
CA ILE A 105 16.46 6.70 8.34
C ILE A 105 17.48 6.46 7.22
N ASP A 106 18.74 6.82 7.44
CA ASP A 106 19.83 6.52 6.51
C ASP A 106 21.00 5.87 7.24
N LEU A 107 21.80 5.09 6.49
CA LEU A 107 22.89 4.26 6.97
C LEU A 107 23.98 4.22 5.90
N ASN A 108 25.23 3.98 6.30
CA ASN A 108 26.29 3.74 5.33
C ASN A 108 26.15 2.33 4.70
N PRO A 109 25.82 2.21 3.40
CA PRO A 109 25.55 0.91 2.77
C PRO A 109 26.78 -0.01 2.73
N LYS A 110 28.00 0.54 2.85
CA LYS A 110 29.24 -0.24 2.88
C LYS A 110 29.40 -1.03 4.19
N LEU A 111 28.74 -0.58 5.26
CA LEU A 111 28.76 -1.23 6.57
C LEU A 111 27.67 -2.32 6.69
N LEU A 112 26.79 -2.42 5.69
CA LEU A 112 25.72 -3.41 5.66
C LEU A 112 26.14 -4.67 4.89
N ASN A 113 25.74 -5.82 5.43
CA ASN A 113 25.75 -7.11 4.72
C ASN A 113 24.72 -7.12 3.57
N SER A 114 24.73 -8.16 2.74
CA SER A 114 23.87 -8.26 1.56
C SER A 114 22.37 -8.22 1.88
N SER A 115 21.92 -8.98 2.89
CA SER A 115 20.51 -9.06 3.28
C SER A 115 19.99 -7.71 3.79
N SER A 116 20.71 -7.06 4.69
CA SER A 116 20.29 -5.79 5.27
C SER A 116 20.45 -4.62 4.30
N ARG A 117 21.38 -4.72 3.33
CA ARG A 117 21.45 -3.78 2.20
C ARG A 117 20.23 -3.92 1.28
N LYS A 118 19.75 -5.14 1.04
CA LYS A 118 18.50 -5.38 0.29
C LYS A 118 17.31 -4.76 1.03
N MET A 119 17.19 -5.02 2.34
CA MET A 119 16.15 -4.44 3.19
C MET A 119 16.18 -2.91 3.21
N MET A 120 17.36 -2.32 3.30
CA MET A 120 17.49 -0.86 3.25
C MET A 120 17.13 -0.29 1.88
N LYS A 121 17.42 -1.01 0.80
CA LYS A 121 17.06 -0.61 -0.56
C LYS A 121 15.54 -0.61 -0.74
N THR A 122 14.86 -1.68 -0.37
CA THR A 122 13.39 -1.81 -0.48
C THR A 122 12.68 -0.74 0.37
N TYR A 123 13.18 -0.48 1.59
CA TYR A 123 12.71 0.63 2.42
C TYR A 123 12.81 1.98 1.69
N ARG A 124 14.00 2.34 1.17
CA ARG A 124 14.19 3.62 0.44
C ARG A 124 13.27 3.72 -0.77
N GLU A 125 13.10 2.63 -1.51
CA GLU A 125 12.23 2.56 -2.68
C GLU A 125 10.76 2.77 -2.31
N LEU A 126 10.31 2.21 -1.19
CA LEU A 126 8.97 2.42 -0.66
C LEU A 126 8.76 3.88 -0.22
N ILE A 127 9.66 4.44 0.61
CA ILE A 127 9.54 5.81 1.10
C ILE A 127 9.57 6.82 -0.05
N LYS A 128 10.49 6.64 -1.02
CA LYS A 128 10.55 7.51 -2.21
C LYS A 128 9.25 7.46 -3.01
N PHE A 129 8.65 6.28 -3.13
CA PHE A 129 7.38 6.13 -3.84
C PHE A 129 6.27 6.87 -3.11
N ILE A 130 6.11 6.64 -1.81
CA ILE A 130 5.13 7.28 -0.92
C ILE A 130 5.22 8.80 -0.98
N GLU A 131 6.42 9.38 -0.85
CA GLU A 131 6.60 10.84 -0.93
C GLU A 131 6.15 11.39 -2.28
N SER A 132 6.29 10.61 -3.37
CA SER A 132 5.82 11.01 -4.69
C SER A 132 4.30 10.82 -4.91
N LEU A 133 3.60 10.13 -4.00
CA LEU A 133 2.17 9.84 -4.16
C LEU A 133 1.30 11.04 -3.80
N ARG A 134 1.67 11.82 -2.79
CA ARG A 134 0.79 12.86 -2.24
C ARG A 134 0.28 13.84 -3.31
N GLU A 135 1.17 14.36 -4.14
CA GLU A 135 0.81 15.30 -5.21
C GLU A 135 0.02 14.62 -6.34
N LYS A 136 0.42 13.39 -6.71
CA LYS A 136 -0.24 12.63 -7.78
C LYS A 136 -1.68 12.25 -7.41
N LEU A 137 -1.89 11.81 -6.18
CA LEU A 137 -3.19 11.36 -5.69
C LEU A 137 -4.17 12.53 -5.54
N ALA A 138 -3.71 13.69 -5.08
CA ALA A 138 -4.55 14.89 -4.97
C ALA A 138 -5.11 15.33 -6.32
N LEU A 139 -4.28 15.38 -7.36
CA LEU A 139 -4.71 15.73 -8.72
C LEU A 139 -5.71 14.72 -9.30
N LEU A 140 -5.52 13.43 -9.00
CA LEU A 140 -6.44 12.38 -9.45
C LEU A 140 -7.78 12.44 -8.72
N ASP A 141 -7.80 12.78 -7.44
CA ASP A 141 -9.03 12.89 -6.63
C ASP A 141 -9.95 13.99 -7.14
N ASP A 142 -9.39 15.17 -7.45
CA ASP A 142 -10.15 16.28 -8.01
C ASP A 142 -10.78 15.90 -9.37
N GLN A 143 -9.99 15.31 -10.27
CA GLN A 143 -10.44 14.94 -11.62
C GLN A 143 -11.49 13.81 -11.60
N LEU A 144 -11.29 12.79 -10.76
CA LEU A 144 -12.24 11.68 -10.65
C LEU A 144 -13.53 12.10 -9.96
N SER A 145 -13.47 12.98 -8.96
CA SER A 145 -14.67 13.49 -8.28
C SER A 145 -15.59 14.26 -9.24
N GLU A 146 -15.03 15.10 -10.11
CA GLU A 146 -15.82 15.82 -11.12
C GLU A 146 -16.51 14.86 -12.10
N LEU A 147 -15.81 13.82 -12.55
CA LEU A 147 -16.34 12.85 -13.50
C LEU A 147 -17.33 11.87 -12.85
N ALA A 148 -17.10 11.47 -11.60
CA ALA A 148 -18.02 10.65 -10.82
C ALA A 148 -19.38 11.35 -10.67
N ASN A 149 -19.38 12.64 -10.33
CA ASN A 149 -20.59 13.47 -10.23
C ASN A 149 -21.38 13.50 -11.56
N LYS A 150 -20.70 13.59 -12.70
CA LYS A 150 -21.36 13.55 -14.03
C LYS A 150 -22.04 12.21 -14.32
N SER A 151 -21.54 11.12 -13.73
CA SER A 151 -22.03 9.75 -13.97
C SER A 151 -23.11 9.28 -12.99
N GLN A 152 -23.40 10.04 -11.94
CA GLN A 152 -24.26 9.62 -10.82
C GLN A 152 -25.69 9.27 -11.26
N ASP A 153 -26.24 9.99 -12.24
CA ASP A 153 -27.60 9.75 -12.75
C ASP A 153 -27.68 8.68 -13.85
N PHE A 154 -26.55 8.20 -14.37
CA PHE A 154 -26.54 7.29 -15.52
C PHE A 154 -27.31 5.99 -15.26
N PRO A 155 -27.22 5.35 -14.06
CA PRO A 155 -28.02 4.17 -13.72
C PRO A 155 -29.53 4.37 -13.84
N HIS A 156 -30.02 5.60 -13.64
CA HIS A 156 -31.44 5.92 -13.72
C HIS A 156 -31.88 6.31 -15.14
N LYS A 157 -30.96 6.88 -15.93
CA LYS A 157 -31.20 7.32 -17.32
C LYS A 157 -31.03 6.21 -18.36
N VAL A 158 -30.23 5.17 -18.05
CA VAL A 158 -29.91 4.11 -19.03
C VAL A 158 -31.15 3.40 -19.58
N ALA A 159 -32.16 3.15 -18.74
CA ALA A 159 -33.34 2.37 -19.12
C ALA A 159 -34.17 3.05 -20.24
N SER A 160 -34.29 4.37 -20.22
CA SER A 160 -35.02 5.13 -21.24
C SER A 160 -34.23 5.36 -22.52
N LEU A 161 -32.89 5.30 -22.46
CA LEU A 161 -32.00 5.54 -23.59
C LEU A 161 -31.75 4.29 -24.45
N VAL A 162 -32.11 3.11 -23.95
CA VAL A 162 -31.90 1.83 -24.63
C VAL A 162 -33.17 1.27 -25.25
N ASP A 163 -34.27 2.04 -25.31
CA ASP A 163 -35.56 1.50 -25.74
C ASP A 163 -35.56 0.94 -27.18
N GLU A 164 -34.74 1.51 -28.05
CA GLU A 164 -34.54 1.06 -29.43
C GLU A 164 -33.55 -0.10 -29.59
N PHE A 165 -32.88 -0.52 -28.51
CA PHE A 165 -31.87 -1.57 -28.55
C PHE A 165 -32.56 -2.94 -28.59
N CYS A 166 -31.88 -3.97 -29.10
CA CYS A 166 -32.38 -5.34 -28.95
C CYS A 166 -32.29 -5.76 -27.47
N MET A 167 -33.10 -6.74 -27.02
CA MET A 167 -33.16 -7.13 -25.60
C MET A 167 -31.78 -7.49 -25.01
N VAL A 168 -30.91 -8.14 -25.79
CA VAL A 168 -29.55 -8.49 -25.38
C VAL A 168 -28.72 -7.23 -25.13
N ASP A 169 -28.75 -6.27 -26.05
CA ASP A 169 -28.05 -5.00 -25.93
C ASP A 169 -28.64 -4.13 -24.80
N LYS A 170 -29.96 -4.15 -24.57
CA LYS A 170 -30.60 -3.46 -23.44
C LYS A 170 -30.02 -3.94 -22.11
N ILE A 171 -30.02 -5.26 -21.90
CA ILE A 171 -29.52 -5.88 -20.66
C ILE A 171 -28.03 -5.55 -20.48
N ALA A 172 -27.24 -5.68 -21.55
CA ALA A 172 -25.81 -5.42 -21.50
C ALA A 172 -25.49 -3.95 -21.24
N ALA A 173 -26.21 -3.00 -21.84
CA ALA A 173 -26.04 -1.57 -21.61
C ALA A 173 -26.32 -1.21 -20.14
N ILE A 174 -27.45 -1.68 -19.58
CA ILE A 174 -27.80 -1.47 -18.16
C ILE A 174 -26.72 -2.04 -17.24
N LYS A 175 -26.32 -3.29 -17.48
CA LYS A 175 -25.27 -3.96 -16.70
C LYS A 175 -23.94 -3.20 -16.75
N ASN A 176 -23.53 -2.78 -17.94
CA ASN A 176 -22.25 -2.09 -18.16
C ASN A 176 -22.27 -0.70 -17.51
N THR A 177 -23.35 0.07 -17.67
CA THR A 177 -23.53 1.37 -16.99
C THR A 177 -23.42 1.21 -15.48
N ASN A 178 -24.18 0.29 -14.88
CA ASN A 178 -24.16 0.09 -13.44
C ASN A 178 -22.78 -0.35 -12.92
N LYS A 179 -22.10 -1.24 -13.66
CA LYS A 179 -20.74 -1.67 -13.32
C LYS A 179 -19.75 -0.50 -13.36
N ASN A 180 -19.78 0.29 -14.44
CA ASN A 180 -18.88 1.42 -14.61
C ASN A 180 -19.11 2.50 -13.55
N CYS A 181 -20.36 2.87 -13.29
CA CYS A 181 -20.70 3.84 -12.24
C CYS A 181 -20.23 3.36 -10.86
N LYS A 182 -20.36 2.06 -10.56
CA LYS A 182 -19.85 1.49 -9.31
C LYS A 182 -18.32 1.57 -9.20
N GLU A 183 -17.58 1.31 -10.27
CA GLU A 183 -16.11 1.49 -10.28
C GLU A 183 -15.73 2.97 -10.05
N LEU A 184 -16.45 3.91 -10.66
CA LEU A 184 -16.22 5.35 -10.48
C LEU A 184 -16.54 5.80 -9.06
N GLU A 185 -17.61 5.29 -8.45
CA GLU A 185 -18.00 5.60 -7.07
C GLU A 185 -16.96 5.09 -6.06
N GLN A 186 -16.31 3.97 -6.35
CA GLN A 186 -15.29 3.37 -5.47
C GLN A 186 -13.91 4.02 -5.57
N ALA A 187 -13.58 4.64 -6.71
CA ALA A 187 -12.25 5.20 -6.95
C ALA A 187 -11.82 6.29 -5.93
N PRO A 188 -12.69 7.26 -5.54
CA PRO A 188 -12.36 8.21 -4.48
C PRO A 188 -12.04 7.56 -3.14
N ALA A 189 -12.70 6.44 -2.80
CA ALA A 189 -12.42 5.73 -1.56
C ALA A 189 -11.01 5.13 -1.57
N TYR A 190 -10.57 4.56 -2.69
CA TYR A 190 -9.20 4.07 -2.85
C TYR A 190 -8.17 5.19 -2.80
N LEU A 191 -8.44 6.33 -3.42
CA LEU A 191 -7.57 7.50 -3.37
C LEU A 191 -7.41 8.01 -1.94
N LYS A 192 -8.52 8.19 -1.21
CA LYS A 192 -8.49 8.61 0.19
C LYS A 192 -7.67 7.68 1.07
N GLU A 193 -7.80 6.37 0.87
CA GLU A 193 -7.02 5.39 1.61
C GLU A 193 -5.53 5.47 1.30
N MET A 194 -5.14 5.59 0.03
CA MET A 194 -3.73 5.76 -0.35
C MET A 194 -3.14 7.10 0.16
N ILE A 195 -3.93 8.17 0.15
CA ILE A 195 -3.56 9.47 0.75
C ILE A 195 -3.37 9.32 2.26
N ARG A 196 -4.28 8.61 2.93
CA ARG A 196 -4.20 8.34 4.37
C ARG A 196 -2.91 7.60 4.70
N ILE A 197 -2.64 6.48 4.02
CA ILE A 197 -1.40 5.70 4.17
C ILE A 197 -0.17 6.60 3.96
N SER A 198 -0.17 7.41 2.89
CA SER A 198 0.93 8.33 2.60
C SER A 198 1.16 9.37 3.70
N ASN A 199 0.11 9.82 4.38
CA ASN A 199 0.21 10.80 5.45
C ASN A 199 0.59 10.18 6.80
N GLU A 200 0.26 8.91 7.03
CA GLU A 200 0.54 8.20 8.30
C GLU A 200 1.97 7.65 8.37
N ILE A 201 2.55 7.24 7.24
CA ILE A 201 3.87 6.57 7.24
C ILE A 201 5.00 7.45 7.78
N ARG A 202 5.07 8.73 7.39
CA ARG A 202 6.14 9.62 7.89
C ARG A 202 6.06 9.84 9.41
N PRO A 203 4.91 10.20 9.99
CA PRO A 203 4.73 10.25 11.45
C PRO A 203 5.13 8.95 12.15
N ASP A 204 4.74 7.80 11.61
CA ASP A 204 5.08 6.49 12.18
C ASP A 204 6.59 6.23 12.22
N ILE A 205 7.29 6.55 11.12
CA ILE A 205 8.76 6.44 11.07
C ILE A 205 9.38 7.38 12.10
N ILE A 206 8.99 8.66 12.13
CA ILE A 206 9.55 9.65 13.06
C ILE A 206 9.31 9.21 14.51
N LYS A 207 8.12 8.67 14.81
CA LYS A 207 7.78 8.16 16.14
C LYS A 207 8.67 6.99 16.54
N ALA A 208 8.90 6.03 15.64
CA ALA A 208 9.84 4.93 15.89
C ALA A 208 11.27 5.42 16.11
N CYS A 209 11.74 6.40 15.32
CA CYS A 209 13.05 7.02 15.49
C CYS A 209 13.20 7.74 16.83
N LYS A 210 12.20 8.53 17.23
CA LYS A 210 12.19 9.24 18.52
C LYS A 210 12.25 8.26 19.68
N LYS A 211 11.46 7.18 19.63
CA LYS A 211 11.58 6.09 20.61
C LYS A 211 13.00 5.52 20.64
N ALA A 212 13.61 5.24 19.49
CA ALA A 212 14.95 4.68 19.42
C ALA A 212 16.03 5.60 20.03
N ALA A 213 15.86 6.92 19.91
CA ALA A 213 16.81 7.90 20.37
C ALA A 213 16.57 8.37 21.83
N GLU A 214 15.32 8.48 22.26
CA GLU A 214 14.92 9.18 23.49
C GLU A 214 14.33 8.24 24.56
N ASP A 215 13.74 7.11 24.17
CA ASP A 215 13.18 6.14 25.12
C ASP A 215 14.25 5.13 25.53
N HIS A 216 14.79 5.32 26.74
CA HIS A 216 15.81 4.44 27.30
C HIS A 216 15.38 2.96 27.34
N PHE A 217 14.11 2.65 27.60
CA PHE A 217 13.65 1.25 27.61
C PHE A 217 13.72 0.63 26.22
N PHE A 218 13.34 1.39 25.21
CA PHE A 218 13.37 0.91 23.84
C PHE A 218 14.80 0.85 23.29
N ALA A 219 15.64 1.84 23.59
CA ALA A 219 17.06 1.83 23.25
C ALA A 219 17.79 0.64 23.90
N ASP A 220 17.57 0.40 25.20
CA ASP A 220 18.13 -0.76 25.91
C ASP A 220 17.63 -2.07 25.31
N HIS A 221 16.34 -2.15 24.96
CA HIS A 221 15.77 -3.32 24.29
C HIS A 221 16.46 -3.59 22.94
N LEU A 222 16.69 -2.55 22.12
CA LEU A 222 17.43 -2.68 20.86
C LEU A 222 18.84 -3.23 21.11
N ILE A 223 19.56 -2.70 22.11
CA ILE A 223 20.91 -3.17 22.48
C ILE A 223 20.88 -4.63 22.91
N ILE A 224 19.98 -4.99 23.83
CA ILE A 224 19.85 -6.34 24.38
C ILE A 224 19.52 -7.34 23.27
N CYS A 225 18.50 -7.07 22.45
CA CYS A 225 18.14 -7.93 21.33
C CYS A 225 19.31 -8.08 20.34
N GLY A 226 20.00 -6.99 20.03
CA GLY A 226 21.13 -7.01 19.11
C GLY A 226 22.30 -7.87 19.62
N LEU A 227 22.63 -7.75 20.89
CA LEU A 227 23.67 -8.56 21.53
C LEU A 227 23.27 -10.04 21.63
N GLN A 228 22.03 -10.34 22.01
CA GLN A 228 21.54 -11.70 22.15
C GLN A 228 21.44 -12.42 20.80
N ALA A 229 20.83 -11.80 19.79
CA ALA A 229 20.78 -12.34 18.43
C ALA A 229 22.19 -12.58 17.87
N ARG A 230 23.09 -11.64 18.19
CA ARG A 230 24.56 -11.73 18.16
C ARG A 230 25.08 -13.11 18.57
N ASN A 231 24.91 -13.37 19.86
CA ASN A 231 25.44 -14.54 20.55
C ASN A 231 24.76 -15.84 20.08
N GLU A 232 23.49 -15.78 19.68
CA GLU A 232 22.75 -16.88 19.06
C GLU A 232 23.19 -17.14 17.59
N GLY A 233 24.05 -16.29 17.02
CA GLY A 233 24.58 -16.44 15.67
C GLY A 233 23.59 -16.11 14.56
N LEU A 234 22.51 -15.39 14.87
CA LEU A 234 21.49 -14.99 13.90
C LEU A 234 22.06 -13.92 12.95
N ARG A 235 21.88 -14.12 11.65
CA ARG A 235 22.45 -13.24 10.61
C ARG A 235 21.43 -12.76 9.58
N HIS A 236 20.32 -13.46 9.42
CA HIS A 236 19.26 -13.10 8.46
C HIS A 236 18.13 -12.33 9.16
N PRO A 237 17.59 -11.27 8.52
CA PRO A 237 16.49 -10.48 9.08
C PRO A 237 15.30 -11.32 9.56
N SER A 238 14.87 -12.31 8.78
CA SER A 238 13.76 -13.22 9.12
C SER A 238 13.99 -13.99 10.42
N ASP A 239 15.20 -14.50 10.64
CA ASP A 239 15.51 -15.29 11.83
C ASP A 239 15.51 -14.41 13.08
N ILE A 240 16.04 -13.18 12.94
CA ILE A 240 16.06 -12.17 14.01
C ILE A 240 14.63 -11.79 14.38
N ILE A 241 13.76 -11.54 13.41
CA ILE A 241 12.37 -11.12 13.66
C ILE A 241 11.51 -12.26 14.20
N ASN A 242 11.67 -13.48 13.70
CA ASN A 242 10.98 -14.63 14.27
C ASN A 242 11.35 -14.85 15.75
N ARG A 243 12.58 -14.50 16.12
CA ARG A 243 13.09 -14.66 17.49
C ARG A 243 12.72 -13.51 18.42
N TYR A 244 12.89 -12.26 17.96
CA TYR A 244 12.84 -11.04 18.77
C TYR A 244 11.77 -10.03 18.33
N GLY A 245 11.11 -10.28 17.19
CA GLY A 245 10.08 -9.41 16.64
C GLY A 245 8.71 -9.58 17.26
N ALA A 246 8.40 -10.76 17.80
CA ALA A 246 7.18 -10.93 18.58
C ALA A 246 7.27 -10.12 19.88
N SER A 247 6.39 -9.14 20.05
CA SER A 247 6.09 -8.58 21.36
C SER A 247 5.59 -9.72 22.25
N ARG A 248 6.47 -10.34 23.05
CA ARG A 248 6.07 -11.16 24.20
C ARG A 248 5.49 -10.25 25.29
N HIS A 249 4.37 -9.63 24.97
CA HIS A 249 3.46 -8.98 25.90
C HIS A 249 2.12 -9.72 25.86
N THR A 250 2.18 -11.03 26.10
CA THR A 250 1.06 -11.81 26.62
C THR A 250 1.56 -12.67 27.77
N THR A 251 1.48 -12.08 28.96
CA THR A 251 1.15 -12.70 30.24
C THR A 251 1.61 -14.15 30.48
N THR A 252 2.68 -14.32 31.27
CA THR A 252 2.76 -15.44 32.23
C THR A 252 3.51 -15.06 33.50
N VAL A 253 3.01 -14.06 34.23
CA VAL A 253 3.15 -14.08 35.69
C VAL A 253 2.10 -15.07 36.20
N LYS A 254 2.39 -16.37 36.12
CA LYS A 254 1.65 -17.37 36.89
C LYS A 254 2.11 -17.26 38.34
N LYS A 255 1.27 -16.60 39.14
CA LYS A 255 1.06 -16.79 40.59
C LYS A 255 2.15 -17.60 41.31
N SER A 256 3.09 -16.91 41.94
CA SER A 256 3.67 -17.37 43.21
C SER A 256 2.77 -16.86 44.35
N MET A 257 1.60 -17.47 44.49
CA MET A 257 0.83 -17.45 45.73
C MET A 257 0.20 -18.82 45.87
N THR A 258 0.95 -19.71 46.50
CA THR A 258 0.49 -20.78 47.41
C THR A 258 1.72 -21.57 47.84
N SER A 259 2.28 -21.17 48.99
CA SER A 259 2.83 -22.03 50.05
C SER A 259 3.04 -21.15 51.27
#